data_AF-A0ABD4UTB3-F1
#
_entry.id   AF-A0ABD4UTB3-F1
#
_cell.length_a   1.000
_cell.length_b   1.000
_cell.length_c   1.000
_cell.angle_alpha   90.00
_cell.angle_beta   90.00
_cell.angle_gamma   90.00
#
_symmetry.space_group_name_H-M   'P 1'
#
loop_
_entity.id
_entity.type
_entity.pdbx_description
1 polymer ?
#
loop_
_entity_poly.entity_id
_entity_poly.type
_entity_poly.pdbx_seq_one_letter_code
_entity_poly.pdbx_strand_id
1 'polypeptide(L)'
;VHNRAALAEMSRVAVDNRFPLCVVDTVKASDVEIKVSFTLIAGSIDQAAGLMFRVKDANNYYVAGANALESNVNLYHVVRGVRRQIAGVDVPVPTGKTQQLGVRIEGDAIKVFFDGRSVISVNDRTIQGPGA
;
A
#
# COMPACT_ATOMS: atom_id res chain seq x y z
N VAL A 1 28.15 -8.60 -4.85
CA VAL A 1 26.76 -9.10 -4.69
C VAL A 1 26.26 -8.61 -3.35
N HIS A 2 25.41 -7.57 -3.31
CA HIS A 2 24.84 -7.11 -2.05
C HIS A 2 23.72 -8.07 -1.66
N ASN A 3 23.90 -8.76 -0.53
CA ASN A 3 22.90 -9.64 0.06
C ASN A 3 21.72 -8.79 0.54
N ARG A 4 20.76 -8.50 -0.34
CA ARG A 4 19.51 -7.82 0.04
C ARG A 4 18.54 -8.87 0.54
N ALA A 5 18.40 -8.99 1.85
CA ALA A 5 17.31 -9.74 2.44
C ALA A 5 15.97 -9.06 2.07
N ALA A 6 14.95 -9.86 1.79
CA ALA A 6 13.60 -9.39 1.51
C ALA A 6 12.59 -10.25 2.27
N LEU A 7 11.47 -9.65 2.66
CA LEU A 7 10.29 -10.38 3.13
C LEU A 7 9.49 -10.82 1.90
N ALA A 8 9.09 -12.09 1.88
CA ALA A 8 8.32 -12.66 0.78
C ALA A 8 7.02 -13.27 1.32
N GLU A 9 5.91 -12.90 0.69
CA GLU A 9 4.66 -13.63 0.79
C GLU A 9 4.80 -14.90 -0.06
N MET A 10 4.64 -16.07 0.56
CA MET A 10 4.85 -17.37 -0.08
C MET A 10 3.56 -18.21 -0.19
N SER A 11 2.43 -17.70 0.30
CA SER A 11 1.18 -18.42 0.28
C SER A 11 0.62 -18.47 -1.13
N ARG A 12 0.10 -19.63 -1.53
CA ARG A 12 -0.56 -19.82 -2.84
C ARG A 12 -2.07 -19.99 -2.72
N VAL A 13 -2.62 -19.68 -1.55
CA VAL A 13 -4.05 -19.83 -1.29
C VAL A 13 -4.80 -18.72 -2.01
N ALA A 14 -5.58 -19.11 -3.03
CA ALA A 14 -6.42 -18.20 -3.79
C ALA A 14 -7.74 -17.96 -3.04
N VAL A 15 -7.74 -16.93 -2.19
CA VAL A 15 -8.94 -16.44 -1.50
C VAL A 15 -9.04 -14.95 -1.77
N ASP A 16 -10.20 -14.50 -2.22
CA ASP A 16 -10.48 -13.09 -2.45
C ASP A 16 -10.52 -12.32 -1.12
N ASN A 17 -10.20 -11.03 -1.19
CA ASN A 17 -10.18 -10.11 -0.05
C ASN A 17 -9.26 -10.57 1.11
N ARG A 18 -8.20 -11.31 0.80
CA ARG A 18 -7.15 -11.72 1.74
C ARG A 18 -5.90 -10.89 1.51
N PHE A 19 -5.49 -10.14 2.53
CA PHE A 19 -4.27 -9.34 2.52
C PHE A 19 -3.30 -9.87 3.57
N PRO A 20 -2.22 -10.55 3.19
CA PRO A 20 -1.15 -10.90 4.12
C PRO A 20 -0.46 -9.61 4.58
N LEU A 21 -0.53 -9.34 5.88
CA LEU A 21 -0.04 -8.09 6.47
C LEU A 21 1.31 -8.30 7.15
N CYS A 22 2.23 -7.35 6.92
CA CYS A 22 3.45 -7.20 7.71
C CYS A 22 3.44 -5.78 8.28
N VAL A 23 3.17 -5.67 9.58
CA VAL A 23 3.01 -4.38 10.26
C VAL A 23 4.21 -4.15 11.18
N VAL A 24 4.82 -2.97 11.07
CA VAL A 24 5.81 -2.48 12.04
C VAL A 24 5.07 -1.61 13.04
N ASP A 25 4.80 -2.12 14.23
CA ASP A 25 3.95 -1.47 15.25
C ASP A 25 4.74 -0.66 16.31
N THR A 26 6.07 -0.62 16.16
CA THR A 26 6.98 0.09 17.06
C THR A 26 7.08 1.59 16.77
N VAL A 27 6.58 2.05 15.62
CA VAL A 27 6.54 3.46 15.22
C VAL A 27 5.10 3.94 15.23
N LYS A 28 4.84 5.08 15.88
CA LYS A 28 3.53 5.74 15.86
C LYS A 28 3.71 7.20 15.49
N ALA A 29 3.17 7.60 14.35
CA ALA A 29 3.30 8.96 13.85
C ALA A 29 2.05 9.38 13.05
N SER A 30 1.77 10.69 13.06
CA SER A 30 0.65 11.27 12.31
C SER A 30 1.06 11.68 10.90
N ASP A 31 2.27 12.23 10.78
CA ASP A 31 2.87 12.75 9.55
C ASP A 31 4.16 11.96 9.30
N VAL A 32 4.23 11.32 8.13
CA VAL A 32 5.31 10.39 7.78
C VAL A 32 5.56 10.40 6.28
N GLU A 33 6.77 10.00 5.90
CA GLU A 33 7.07 9.51 4.57
C GLU A 33 7.56 8.07 4.68
N ILE A 34 6.85 7.16 4.02
CA ILE A 34 7.14 5.73 3.99
C ILE A 34 7.33 5.25 2.56
N LYS A 35 8.27 4.34 2.34
CA LYS A 35 8.58 3.78 1.02
C LYS A 35 8.90 2.29 1.13
N VAL A 36 8.52 1.54 0.11
CA VAL A 36 8.90 0.13 -0.06
C VAL A 36 9.33 -0.13 -1.49
N SER A 37 10.43 -0.86 -1.64
CA SER A 37 10.79 -1.48 -2.92
C SER A 37 10.20 -2.89 -2.96
N PHE A 38 9.51 -3.23 -4.04
CA PHE A 38 8.83 -4.50 -4.19
C PHE A 38 9.03 -5.07 -5.61
N THR A 39 8.90 -6.39 -5.74
CA THR A 39 8.85 -7.08 -7.04
C THR A 39 7.66 -8.01 -7.01
N LEU A 40 6.74 -7.85 -7.97
CA LEU A 40 5.59 -8.72 -8.12
C LEU A 40 6.00 -9.96 -8.91
N ILE A 41 5.76 -11.16 -8.36
CA ILE A 41 6.22 -12.42 -8.97
C ILE A 41 5.07 -13.20 -9.59
N ALA A 42 3.99 -13.43 -8.83
CA ALA A 42 2.85 -14.23 -9.25
C ALA A 42 1.61 -13.88 -8.40
N GLY A 43 0.43 -14.26 -8.89
CA GLY A 43 -0.86 -14.07 -8.24
C GLY A 43 -1.96 -14.07 -9.31
N SER A 44 -3.10 -14.71 -9.02
CA SER A 44 -4.21 -14.84 -9.99
C SER A 44 -5.48 -14.11 -9.59
N ILE A 45 -5.65 -13.83 -8.30
CA ILE A 45 -6.76 -13.00 -7.78
C ILE A 45 -6.30 -11.55 -7.77
N ASP A 46 -5.23 -11.30 -7.03
CA ASP A 46 -4.45 -10.07 -7.11
C ASP A 46 -2.99 -10.44 -7.31
N GLN A 47 -2.29 -9.61 -8.08
CA GLN A 47 -0.84 -9.62 -8.13
C GLN A 47 -0.38 -8.21 -7.77
N ALA A 48 -0.31 -7.95 -6.46
CA ALA A 48 -0.17 -6.61 -5.95
C ALA A 48 0.80 -6.51 -4.76
N ALA A 49 1.25 -5.30 -4.50
CA ALA A 49 1.95 -4.91 -3.29
C ALA A 49 1.31 -3.63 -2.74
N GLY A 50 1.42 -3.40 -1.44
CA GLY A 50 0.82 -2.21 -0.84
C GLY A 50 1.55 -1.71 0.39
N LEU A 51 1.29 -0.44 0.71
CA LEU A 51 1.71 0.23 1.93
C LEU A 51 0.46 0.55 2.74
N MET A 52 0.42 0.06 3.97
CA MET A 52 -0.56 0.48 4.97
C MET A 52 -0.02 1.62 5.81
N PHE A 53 -0.89 2.50 6.27
CA PHE A 53 -0.51 3.60 7.15
C PHE A 53 -1.69 4.08 7.99
N ARG A 54 -1.38 4.75 9.10
CA ARG A 54 -2.34 5.10 10.15
C ARG A 54 -3.12 3.88 10.61
N VAL A 55 -2.45 2.75 10.72
CA VAL A 55 -3.06 1.50 11.17
C VAL A 55 -3.44 1.69 12.65
N LYS A 56 -4.74 1.70 12.92
CA LYS A 56 -5.28 1.75 14.29
C LYS A 56 -5.51 0.36 14.84
N ASP A 57 -6.05 -0.50 13.98
CA ASP A 57 -6.35 -1.90 14.23
C ASP A 57 -6.59 -2.61 12.88
N ALA A 58 -6.94 -3.90 12.93
CA ALA A 58 -7.18 -4.73 11.74
C ALA A 58 -8.37 -4.28 10.87
N ASN A 59 -9.18 -3.32 11.33
CA ASN A 59 -10.40 -2.85 10.69
C ASN A 59 -10.35 -1.36 10.31
N ASN A 60 -9.30 -0.64 10.68
CA ASN A 60 -9.20 0.81 10.53
C ASN A 60 -7.79 1.23 10.10
N TYR A 61 -7.59 1.44 8.79
CA TYR A 61 -6.31 1.85 8.20
C TYR A 61 -6.50 2.42 6.79
N TYR A 62 -5.48 3.09 6.26
CA TYR A 62 -5.38 3.35 4.82
C TYR A 62 -4.47 2.33 4.15
N VAL A 63 -4.66 2.12 2.85
CA VAL A 63 -3.75 1.32 2.02
C VAL A 63 -3.59 1.94 0.63
N ALA A 64 -2.34 2.15 0.22
CA ALA A 64 -1.98 2.37 -1.17
C ALA A 64 -1.54 1.04 -1.79
N GLY A 65 -2.11 0.64 -2.92
CA GLY A 65 -1.81 -0.63 -3.59
C GLY A 65 -1.44 -0.42 -5.05
N ALA A 66 -0.41 -1.14 -5.51
CA ALA A 66 -0.02 -1.24 -6.92
C ALA A 66 -0.35 -2.65 -7.42
N ASN A 67 -1.18 -2.76 -8.46
CA ASN A 67 -1.71 -4.02 -8.97
C ASN A 67 -1.28 -4.26 -10.43
N ALA A 68 -0.57 -5.36 -10.68
CA ALA A 68 -0.13 -5.74 -12.01
C ALA A 68 -1.26 -6.27 -12.90
N LEU A 69 -2.26 -6.95 -12.33
CA LEU A 69 -3.36 -7.53 -13.13
C LEU A 69 -4.29 -6.44 -13.65
N GLU A 70 -4.58 -5.45 -12.82
CA GLU A 70 -5.45 -4.33 -13.16
C GLU A 70 -4.71 -3.13 -13.76
N SER A 71 -3.37 -3.14 -13.76
CA SER A 71 -2.53 -2.02 -14.23
C SER A 71 -2.89 -0.69 -13.58
N ASN A 72 -2.99 -0.68 -12.25
CA ASN A 72 -3.37 0.52 -11.50
C ASN A 72 -2.56 0.71 -10.22
N VAL A 73 -2.58 1.95 -9.74
CA VAL A 73 -2.25 2.29 -8.36
C VAL A 73 -3.48 2.91 -7.73
N ASN A 74 -3.99 2.30 -6.67
CA ASN A 74 -5.20 2.74 -5.98
C ASN A 74 -4.93 3.07 -4.51
N LEU A 75 -5.64 4.05 -3.99
CA LEU A 75 -5.67 4.44 -2.59
C LEU A 75 -7.04 4.11 -2.01
N TYR A 76 -7.04 3.39 -0.89
CA TYR A 76 -8.24 3.01 -0.15
C TYR A 76 -8.14 3.43 1.31
N HIS A 77 -9.30 3.57 1.96
CA HIS A 77 -9.41 3.36 3.40
C HIS A 77 -10.16 2.07 3.71
N VAL A 78 -9.91 1.53 4.88
CA VAL A 78 -10.72 0.49 5.52
C VAL A 78 -11.23 1.08 6.82
N VAL A 79 -12.55 1.09 7.00
CA VAL A 79 -13.21 1.59 8.21
C VAL A 79 -14.21 0.56 8.66
N ARG A 80 -14.09 0.11 9.91
CA ARG A 80 -14.90 -1.00 10.45
C ARG A 80 -14.88 -2.23 9.53
N GLY A 81 -13.72 -2.53 8.96
CA GLY A 81 -13.52 -3.68 8.05
C GLY A 81 -14.04 -3.47 6.63
N VAL A 82 -14.65 -2.32 6.33
CA VAL A 82 -15.19 -2.02 5.00
C VAL A 82 -14.18 -1.20 4.21
N ARG A 83 -13.66 -1.78 3.13
CA ARG A 83 -12.76 -1.10 2.18
C ARG A 83 -13.54 -0.19 1.24
N ARG A 84 -13.07 1.05 1.05
CA ARG A 84 -13.55 1.97 0.01
C ARG A 84 -12.39 2.64 -0.69
N GLN A 85 -12.49 2.76 -2.01
CA GLN A 85 -11.53 3.48 -2.82
C GLN A 85 -11.72 4.99 -2.65
N ILE A 86 -10.62 5.70 -2.47
CA ILE A 86 -10.56 7.17 -2.35
C ILE A 86 -10.15 7.77 -3.70
N ALA A 87 -9.12 7.19 -4.32
CA ALA A 87 -8.57 7.63 -5.60
C ALA A 87 -7.83 6.48 -6.28
N GLY A 88 -7.59 6.61 -7.58
CA GLY A 88 -6.84 5.64 -8.37
C GLY A 88 -6.30 6.27 -9.64
N VAL A 89 -5.27 5.65 -10.20
CA VAL A 89 -4.75 5.97 -11.54
C VAL A 89 -4.38 4.69 -12.27
N ASP A 90 -4.68 4.66 -13.57
CA ASP A 90 -4.20 3.62 -14.46
C ASP A 90 -2.74 3.90 -14.81
N VAL A 91 -1.86 2.97 -14.47
CA VAL A 91 -0.43 3.06 -14.71
C VAL A 91 0.15 1.66 -14.88
N PRO A 92 1.06 1.43 -15.84
CA PRO A 92 1.68 0.12 -15.97
C PRO A 92 2.41 -0.29 -14.69
N VAL A 93 2.03 -1.44 -14.13
CA VAL A 93 2.70 -2.07 -12.98
C VAL A 93 3.32 -3.40 -13.46
N PRO A 94 4.56 -3.40 -13.99
CA PRO A 94 5.17 -4.60 -14.55
C PRO A 94 5.41 -5.72 -13.52
N THR A 95 5.15 -6.95 -13.95
CA THR A 95 5.58 -8.17 -13.25
C THR A 95 7.08 -8.40 -13.41
N GLY A 96 7.73 -8.99 -12.40
CA GLY A 96 9.13 -9.41 -12.42
C GLY A 96 10.16 -8.28 -12.35
N LYS A 97 9.70 -7.02 -12.20
CA LYS A 97 10.56 -5.85 -12.06
C LYS A 97 10.44 -5.23 -10.68
N THR A 98 11.58 -4.85 -10.12
CA THR A 98 11.61 -4.07 -8.88
C THR A 98 11.10 -2.67 -9.16
N GLN A 99 10.12 -2.28 -8.36
CA GLN A 99 9.42 -0.99 -8.39
C GLN A 99 9.42 -0.41 -6.98
N GLN A 100 9.03 0.86 -6.85
CA GLN A 100 8.89 1.53 -5.56
C GLN A 100 7.51 2.16 -5.40
N LEU A 101 6.88 1.88 -4.26
CA LEU A 101 5.68 2.58 -3.80
C LEU A 101 6.07 3.45 -2.61
N GLY A 102 5.52 4.66 -2.55
CA GLY A 102 5.72 5.57 -1.43
C GLY A 102 4.45 6.31 -1.05
N VAL A 103 4.35 6.69 0.21
CA VAL A 103 3.27 7.54 0.73
C VAL A 103 3.89 8.65 1.57
N ARG A 104 3.44 9.89 1.36
CA ARG A 104 3.70 11.02 2.26
C ARG A 104 2.39 11.53 2.85
N ILE A 105 2.38 11.74 4.15
CA ILE A 105 1.23 12.19 4.93
C ILE A 105 1.62 13.46 5.68
N GLU A 106 0.85 14.52 5.51
CA GLU A 106 1.00 15.81 6.20
C GLU A 106 -0.39 16.30 6.61
N GLY A 107 -0.78 16.10 7.88
CA GLY A 107 -2.13 16.43 8.34
C GLY A 107 -3.21 15.55 7.68
N ASP A 108 -4.05 16.12 6.83
CA ASP A 108 -5.04 15.39 6.02
C ASP A 108 -4.59 15.17 4.57
N ALA A 109 -3.47 15.75 4.16
CA ALA A 109 -2.92 15.57 2.83
C ALA A 109 -2.22 14.21 2.71
N ILE A 110 -2.62 13.43 1.71
CA ILE A 110 -2.04 12.13 1.37
C ILE A 110 -1.53 12.20 -0.06
N LYS A 111 -0.23 11.94 -0.26
CA LYS A 111 0.40 11.80 -1.57
C LYS A 111 0.94 10.39 -1.75
N VAL A 112 0.56 9.74 -2.84
CA VAL A 112 1.09 8.43 -3.24
C VAL A 112 2.07 8.62 -4.39
N PHE A 113 3.21 7.95 -4.29
CA PHE A 113 4.29 7.96 -5.26
C PHE A 113 4.49 6.56 -5.83
N PHE A 114 4.67 6.47 -7.14
CA PHE A 114 5.03 5.24 -7.82
C PHE A 114 6.24 5.49 -8.71
N ASP A 115 7.32 4.73 -8.49
CA ASP A 115 8.63 4.91 -9.12
C ASP A 115 9.12 6.38 -9.12
N GLY A 116 8.95 7.04 -7.97
CA GLY A 116 9.38 8.43 -7.72
C GLY A 116 8.45 9.51 -8.29
N ARG A 117 7.39 9.14 -9.01
CA ARG A 117 6.39 10.08 -9.55
C ARG A 117 5.19 10.15 -8.62
N SER A 118 4.72 11.37 -8.31
CA SER A 118 3.45 11.56 -7.60
C SER A 118 2.31 11.16 -8.52
N VAL A 119 1.52 10.16 -8.11
CA VAL A 119 0.43 9.59 -8.91
C VAL A 119 -0.96 9.86 -8.33
N ILE A 120 -1.04 10.07 -7.01
CA ILE A 120 -2.28 10.44 -6.31
C ILE A 120 -1.96 11.56 -5.32
N SER A 121 -2.82 12.57 -5.24
CA SER A 121 -2.77 13.61 -4.21
C SER A 121 -4.19 13.95 -3.78
N VAL A 122 -4.53 13.68 -2.52
CA VAL A 122 -5.87 13.89 -1.96
C VAL A 122 -5.78 14.51 -0.58
N ASN A 123 -6.87 15.12 -0.12
CA ASN A 123 -7.08 15.42 1.30
C ASN A 123 -8.16 14.48 1.83
N ASP A 124 -7.85 13.68 2.84
CA ASP A 124 -8.81 12.75 3.46
C ASP A 124 -8.68 12.78 4.98
N ARG A 125 -9.81 12.98 5.66
CA ARG A 125 -9.92 13.10 7.12
C ARG A 125 -10.56 11.89 7.78
N THR A 126 -10.74 10.78 7.06
CA THR A 126 -11.49 9.62 7.54
C THR A 126 -10.82 8.95 8.74
N ILE A 127 -9.50 8.80 8.71
CA ILE A 127 -8.71 8.24 9.81
C ILE A 127 -7.65 9.27 10.21
N GLN A 128 -7.77 9.77 11.44
CA GLN A 128 -6.97 10.86 11.96
C GLN A 128 -6.03 10.42 13.09
N GLY A 129 -5.03 11.26 13.36
CA GLY A 129 -4.05 11.04 14.41
C GLY A 129 -3.07 9.89 14.13
N PRO A 130 -2.16 9.61 15.06
CA PRO A 130 -1.05 8.70 14.81
C PRO A 130 -1.51 7.24 14.74
N GLY A 131 -0.88 6.46 13.87
CA GLY A 131 -1.02 5.00 13.83
C GLY A 131 0.32 4.36 13.50
N ALA A 132 0.33 3.03 13.42
CA ALA A 132 1.44 2.34 12.77
C ALA A 132 1.47 2.63 11.27
#